data_AF-A0A935Z2W9-F1
#
_entry.id   AF-A0A935Z2W9-F1
#
_cell.length_a   1.000
_cell.length_b   1.000
_cell.length_c   1.000
_cell.angle_alpha   90.00
_cell.angle_beta   90.00
_cell.angle_gamma   90.00
#
_symmetry.space_group_name_H-M   'P 1'
#
loop_
_entity.id
_entity.type
_entity.pdbx_description
1 polymer ?
#
loop_
_entity_poly.entity_id
_entity_poly.type
_entity_poly.pdbx_seq_one_letter_code
_entity_poly.pdbx_strand_id
1 'polypeptide(L)'
;MKGYLQSLPVVGKIFLDVQPEEVWAFWRFMQDHFRTSVINKRSALEMQLVARGLEALGIQSKDRFLKNFTTTIGRRIYTPFEVGSPKGGWDLWHQIVICVHEHQHVVQHDREGLAYEVSYLADRAARARWEAEAYRSNLELQFWRTGTTPSAQRTASVLKDYGCRDGDIEVTAKSLALSALSVKKGAVINEATHVALGWLDEHVPRLRFKQG
;
A
#
# COMPACT_ATOMS: atom_id res chain seq x y z
N MET A 1 12.56 -54.91 -1.50
CA MET A 1 13.07 -53.75 -2.25
C MET A 1 11.92 -52.76 -2.41
N LYS A 2 11.94 -51.65 -1.67
CA LYS A 2 10.88 -50.62 -1.64
C LYS A 2 11.19 -49.53 -2.66
N GLY A 3 10.15 -49.08 -3.37
CA GLY A 3 10.24 -48.15 -4.49
C GLY A 3 10.74 -46.74 -4.10
N TYR A 4 11.62 -46.22 -4.95
CA TYR A 4 12.08 -44.83 -4.99
C TYR A 4 11.07 -43.98 -5.77
N LEU A 5 10.02 -43.50 -5.11
CA LEU A 5 9.15 -42.42 -5.61
C LEU A 5 8.78 -41.47 -4.48
N GLN A 6 9.79 -40.82 -3.88
CA GLN A 6 9.60 -39.67 -3.02
C GLN A 6 10.67 -38.62 -3.32
N SER A 7 10.29 -37.62 -4.11
CA SER A 7 10.70 -36.20 -4.01
C SER A 7 10.43 -35.48 -5.33
N LEU A 8 9.15 -35.24 -5.63
CA LEU A 8 8.79 -34.11 -6.48
C LEU A 8 8.46 -32.93 -5.55
N PRO A 9 9.07 -31.74 -5.77
CA PRO A 9 8.74 -30.56 -4.99
C PRO A 9 7.28 -30.20 -5.22
N VAL A 10 6.62 -29.70 -4.19
CA VAL A 10 5.20 -29.31 -4.18
C VAL A 10 4.97 -28.20 -5.21
N VAL A 11 4.58 -28.59 -6.44
CA VAL A 11 4.18 -27.69 -7.55
C VAL A 11 2.88 -26.92 -7.22
N GLY A 12 2.16 -27.31 -6.15
CA GLY A 12 0.84 -26.76 -5.80
C GLY A 12 0.82 -25.35 -5.18
N LYS A 13 1.95 -24.80 -4.71
CA LYS A 13 1.95 -23.45 -4.09
C LYS A 13 2.05 -22.29 -5.07
N ILE A 14 2.55 -22.53 -6.29
CA ILE A 14 2.80 -21.45 -7.26
C ILE A 14 1.48 -20.96 -7.89
N PHE A 15 0.49 -21.83 -8.06
CA PHE A 15 -0.79 -21.48 -8.70
C PHE A 15 -1.84 -20.83 -7.76
N LEU A 16 -1.59 -20.84 -6.44
CA LEU A 16 -2.55 -20.36 -5.45
C LEU A 16 -2.38 -18.89 -5.07
N ASP A 17 -1.22 -18.28 -5.36
CA ASP A 17 -0.96 -16.89 -5.02
C ASP A 17 -0.94 -16.00 -6.26
N VAL A 18 -0.92 -14.68 -6.06
CA VAL A 18 -0.90 -13.68 -7.13
C VAL A 18 0.33 -13.85 -8.04
N GLN A 19 0.15 -13.68 -9.34
CA GLN A 19 1.20 -13.79 -10.35
C GLN A 19 1.72 -12.41 -10.80
N PRO A 20 2.97 -12.31 -11.30
CA PRO A 20 3.55 -11.07 -11.83
C PRO A 20 2.66 -10.33 -12.83
N GLU A 21 2.06 -11.05 -13.77
CA GLU A 21 1.18 -10.52 -14.81
C GLU A 21 -0.13 -9.97 -14.24
N GLU A 22 -0.66 -10.58 -13.18
CA GLU A 22 -1.85 -10.09 -12.48
C GLU A 22 -1.53 -8.78 -11.74
N VAL A 23 -0.35 -8.67 -11.12
CA VAL A 23 0.11 -7.41 -10.51
C VAL A 23 0.27 -6.32 -11.56
N TRP A 24 0.89 -6.63 -12.70
CA TRP A 24 1.04 -5.66 -13.78
C TRP A 24 -0.30 -5.18 -14.33
N ALA A 25 -1.23 -6.11 -14.59
CA ALA A 25 -2.56 -5.79 -15.07
C ALA A 25 -3.35 -4.96 -14.05
N PHE A 26 -3.26 -5.30 -12.76
CA PHE A 26 -3.88 -4.55 -11.68
C PHE A 26 -3.36 -3.11 -11.60
N TRP A 27 -2.04 -2.92 -11.60
CA TRP A 27 -1.43 -1.60 -11.58
C TRP A 27 -1.80 -0.78 -12.82
N ARG A 28 -1.89 -1.40 -13.99
CA ARG A 28 -2.34 -0.72 -15.21
C ARG A 28 -3.79 -0.27 -15.10
N PHE A 29 -4.68 -1.15 -14.65
CA PHE A 29 -6.08 -0.82 -14.42
C PHE A 29 -6.25 0.37 -13.45
N MET A 30 -5.55 0.34 -12.31
CA MET A 30 -5.60 1.43 -11.33
C MET A 30 -5.06 2.74 -11.92
N GLN A 31 -3.94 2.68 -12.67
CA GLN A 31 -3.39 3.85 -13.36
C GLN A 31 -4.36 4.43 -14.40
N ASP A 32 -5.01 3.59 -15.19
CA ASP A 32 -5.97 4.03 -16.21
C ASP A 32 -7.21 4.66 -15.56
N HIS A 33 -7.73 4.05 -14.49
CA HIS A 33 -8.89 4.56 -13.76
C HIS A 33 -8.62 5.93 -13.12
N PHE A 34 -7.51 6.05 -12.37
CA PHE A 34 -7.15 7.27 -11.64
C PHE A 34 -6.26 8.22 -12.44
N ARG A 35 -5.99 7.92 -13.72
CA ARG A 35 -5.14 8.70 -14.62
C ARG A 35 -3.78 9.04 -14.01
N THR A 36 -3.13 8.04 -13.41
CA THR A 36 -1.83 8.19 -12.74
C THR A 36 -0.68 7.71 -13.62
N SER A 37 0.54 8.04 -13.22
CA SER A 37 1.75 7.51 -13.85
C SER A 37 2.70 6.97 -12.79
N VAL A 38 3.22 5.77 -13.02
CA VAL A 38 4.22 5.13 -12.16
C VAL A 38 5.62 5.43 -12.67
N ILE A 39 6.47 5.96 -11.78
CA ILE A 39 7.84 6.34 -12.09
C ILE A 39 8.77 5.56 -11.16
N ASN A 40 9.83 4.97 -11.72
CA ASN A 40 10.84 4.35 -10.88
C ASN A 40 11.58 5.43 -10.07
N LYS A 41 11.46 5.34 -8.74
CA LYS A 41 11.96 6.33 -7.80
C LYS A 41 13.48 6.50 -7.86
N ARG A 42 14.22 5.46 -8.28
CA ARG A 42 15.69 5.51 -8.38
C ARG A 42 16.16 6.33 -9.57
N SER A 43 15.39 6.36 -10.66
CA SER A 43 15.69 7.15 -11.87
C SER A 43 15.15 8.57 -11.85
N ALA A 44 14.29 8.91 -10.88
CA ALA A 44 13.70 10.24 -10.75
C ALA A 44 14.67 11.21 -10.03
N LEU A 45 15.19 12.21 -10.76
CA LEU A 45 16.10 13.22 -10.21
C LEU A 45 15.45 14.06 -9.11
N GLU A 46 14.16 14.37 -9.26
CA GLU A 46 13.38 15.09 -8.27
C GLU A 46 13.32 14.33 -6.93
N MET A 47 13.23 12.99 -6.96
CA MET A 47 13.19 12.17 -5.75
C MET A 47 14.57 12.10 -5.08
N GLN A 48 15.66 12.19 -5.84
CA GLN A 48 17.01 12.32 -5.27
C GLN A 48 17.17 13.64 -4.51
N LEU A 49 16.58 14.73 -5.02
CA LEU A 49 16.60 16.04 -4.35
C LEU A 49 15.74 16.04 -3.08
N VAL A 50 14.52 15.52 -3.15
CA VAL A 50 13.65 15.36 -1.97
C VAL A 50 14.34 14.51 -0.90
N ALA A 51 14.95 13.40 -1.28
CA ALA A 51 15.65 12.51 -0.36
C ALA A 51 16.82 13.21 0.37
N ARG A 52 17.58 14.05 -0.33
CA ARG A 52 18.64 14.88 0.28
C ARG A 52 18.07 15.90 1.25
N GLY A 53 16.95 16.53 0.92
CA GLY A 53 16.27 17.49 1.80
C GLY A 53 15.78 16.84 3.10
N LEU A 54 15.14 15.67 3.01
CA LEU A 54 14.68 14.91 4.18
C LEU A 54 15.83 14.47 5.10
N GLU A 55 16.96 14.08 4.50
CA GLU A 55 18.17 13.70 5.23
C GLU A 55 18.79 14.89 5.95
N ALA A 56 18.92 16.05 5.28
CA ALA A 56 19.44 17.27 5.87
C ALA A 56 18.60 17.78 7.05
N LEU A 57 17.28 17.53 7.04
CA LEU A 57 16.36 17.89 8.11
C LEU A 57 16.29 16.84 9.24
N GLY A 58 17.06 15.74 9.14
CA GLY A 58 17.08 14.67 10.13
C GLY A 58 15.76 13.87 10.19
N ILE A 59 14.91 13.96 9.17
CA ILE A 59 13.61 13.28 9.12
C ILE A 59 13.79 11.83 8.71
N GLN A 60 14.53 11.59 7.62
CA GLN A 60 14.78 10.25 7.11
C GLN A 60 16.05 10.21 6.27
N SER A 61 16.84 9.13 6.40
CA SER A 61 18.02 8.96 5.55
C SER A 61 17.64 8.80 4.08
N LYS A 62 18.49 9.35 3.20
CA LYS A 62 18.28 9.34 1.75
C LYS A 62 18.06 7.91 1.24
N ASP A 63 18.94 7.01 1.67
CA ASP A 63 18.97 5.62 1.23
C ASP A 63 17.70 4.86 1.63
N ARG A 64 17.21 5.08 2.85
CA ARG A 64 15.98 4.46 3.34
C ARG A 64 14.77 4.98 2.58
N PHE A 65 14.68 6.30 2.38
CA PHE A 65 13.58 6.93 1.62
C PHE A 65 13.48 6.40 0.18
N LEU A 66 14.61 6.27 -0.51
CA LEU A 66 14.64 5.85 -1.91
C LEU A 66 14.44 4.34 -2.11
N LYS A 67 14.74 3.50 -1.12
CA LYS A 67 14.65 2.04 -1.23
C LYS A 67 13.35 1.46 -0.66
N ASN A 68 12.78 2.11 0.37
CA ASN A 68 11.75 1.49 1.19
C ASN A 68 10.41 2.20 1.15
N PHE A 69 10.32 3.39 0.55
CA PHE A 69 9.08 4.17 0.54
C PHE A 69 8.63 4.49 -0.88
N THR A 70 7.36 4.26 -1.13
CA THR A 70 6.62 4.88 -2.22
C THR A 70 6.30 6.34 -1.88
N THR A 71 6.05 7.14 -2.90
CA THR A 71 5.68 8.56 -2.72
C THR A 71 4.72 8.95 -3.82
N THR A 72 3.61 9.56 -3.46
CA THR A 72 2.64 10.12 -4.41
C THR A 72 2.68 11.64 -4.37
N ILE A 73 2.80 12.26 -5.54
CA ILE A 73 2.74 13.72 -5.73
C ILE A 73 1.76 14.00 -6.87
N GLY A 74 0.62 14.61 -6.54
CA GLY A 74 -0.51 14.71 -7.47
C GLY A 74 -0.88 13.34 -8.03
N ARG A 75 -0.75 13.17 -9.36
CA ARG A 75 -1.03 11.90 -10.07
C ARG A 75 0.21 11.07 -10.42
N ARG A 76 1.37 11.39 -9.84
CA ARG A 76 2.62 10.64 -10.04
C ARG A 76 2.93 9.79 -8.83
N ILE A 77 3.10 8.49 -9.05
CA ILE A 77 3.42 7.51 -8.01
C ILE A 77 4.85 7.02 -8.24
N TYR A 78 5.72 7.26 -7.27
CA TYR A 78 7.13 6.92 -7.34
C TYR A 78 7.39 5.60 -6.59
N THR A 79 7.69 4.53 -7.31
CA THR A 79 7.93 3.21 -6.71
C THR A 79 9.42 2.90 -6.55
N PRO A 80 9.86 2.34 -5.41
CA PRO A 80 11.23 1.89 -5.22
C PRO A 80 11.48 0.48 -5.80
N PHE A 81 10.45 -0.13 -6.39
CA PHE A 81 10.44 -1.45 -7.00
C PHE A 81 9.92 -1.40 -8.44
N GLU A 82 10.20 -2.48 -9.17
CA GLU A 82 9.63 -2.78 -10.47
C GLU A 82 8.32 -3.56 -10.28
N VAL A 83 7.23 -3.03 -10.84
CA VAL A 83 5.88 -3.64 -10.73
C VAL A 83 5.89 -5.04 -11.35
N GLY A 84 5.38 -6.03 -10.62
CA GLY A 84 5.36 -7.45 -11.01
C GLY A 84 6.66 -8.20 -10.67
N SER A 85 7.68 -7.54 -10.11
CA SER A 85 8.98 -8.16 -9.80
C SER A 85 9.13 -8.36 -8.28
N PRO A 86 9.09 -9.60 -7.75
CA PRO A 86 9.13 -9.86 -6.30
C PRO A 86 10.55 -9.81 -5.73
N LYS A 87 11.19 -8.63 -5.80
CA LYS A 87 12.60 -8.42 -5.41
C LYS A 87 12.73 -7.36 -4.33
N GLY A 88 13.81 -7.44 -3.54
CA GLY A 88 14.18 -6.39 -2.59
C GLY A 88 13.18 -6.16 -1.45
N GLY A 89 12.45 -7.20 -1.03
CA GLY A 89 11.45 -7.13 0.04
C GLY A 89 10.04 -6.74 -0.42
N TRP A 90 9.84 -6.54 -1.72
CA TRP A 90 8.55 -6.18 -2.31
C TRP A 90 7.87 -7.40 -2.92
N ASP A 91 7.17 -8.19 -2.11
CA ASP A 91 6.36 -9.30 -2.64
C ASP A 91 5.17 -8.78 -3.48
N LEU A 92 4.65 -9.65 -4.35
CA LEU A 92 3.64 -9.28 -5.34
C LEU A 92 2.34 -8.75 -4.71
N TRP A 93 1.92 -9.30 -3.56
CA TRP A 93 0.72 -8.80 -2.89
C TRP A 93 0.97 -7.45 -2.23
N HIS A 94 2.16 -7.27 -1.63
CA HIS A 94 2.53 -5.98 -1.07
C HIS A 94 2.52 -4.89 -2.15
N GLN A 95 2.91 -5.21 -3.39
CA GLN A 95 2.78 -4.27 -4.51
C GLN A 95 1.31 -3.92 -4.81
N ILE A 96 0.37 -4.85 -4.72
CA ILE A 96 -1.07 -4.57 -4.83
C ILE A 96 -1.54 -3.64 -3.70
N VAL A 97 -1.19 -3.96 -2.45
CA VAL A 97 -1.57 -3.17 -1.27
C VAL A 97 -1.06 -1.74 -1.41
N ILE A 98 0.19 -1.55 -1.81
CA ILE A 98 0.77 -0.24 -2.04
C ILE A 98 0.09 0.49 -3.19
N CYS A 99 -0.22 -0.20 -4.28
CA CYS A 99 -0.94 0.42 -5.39
C CYS A 99 -2.22 1.09 -4.88
N VAL A 100 -3.04 0.38 -4.09
CA VAL A 100 -4.29 0.92 -3.55
C VAL A 100 -4.05 2.03 -2.53
N HIS A 101 -3.04 1.88 -1.67
CA HIS A 101 -2.65 2.91 -0.70
C HIS A 101 -2.25 4.22 -1.39
N GLU A 102 -1.37 4.16 -2.38
CA GLU A 102 -0.91 5.33 -3.12
C GLU A 102 -2.04 5.97 -3.94
N HIS A 103 -2.93 5.17 -4.52
CA HIS A 103 -4.12 5.70 -5.19
C HIS A 103 -5.11 6.35 -4.21
N GLN A 104 -5.14 5.95 -2.93
CA GLN A 104 -5.92 6.69 -1.93
C GLN A 104 -5.35 8.09 -1.69
N HIS A 105 -4.02 8.29 -1.77
CA HIS A 105 -3.45 9.63 -1.76
C HIS A 105 -3.83 10.46 -2.98
N VAL A 106 -4.03 9.82 -4.14
CA VAL A 106 -4.57 10.51 -5.33
C VAL A 106 -6.01 10.94 -5.11
N VAL A 107 -6.85 10.10 -4.50
CA VAL A 107 -8.22 10.47 -4.11
C VAL A 107 -8.22 11.64 -3.13
N GLN A 108 -7.31 11.63 -2.13
CA GLN A 108 -7.16 12.76 -1.20
C GLN A 108 -6.72 14.04 -1.90
N HIS A 109 -5.77 13.95 -2.85
CA HIS A 109 -5.36 15.08 -3.67
C HIS A 109 -6.50 15.60 -4.55
N ASP A 110 -7.28 14.75 -5.19
CA ASP A 110 -8.41 15.17 -6.01
C ASP A 110 -9.52 15.83 -5.16
N ARG A 111 -9.65 15.42 -3.89
CA ARG A 111 -10.62 15.99 -2.94
C ARG A 111 -10.21 17.36 -2.41
N GLU A 112 -8.93 17.56 -2.06
CA GLU A 112 -8.46 18.75 -1.32
C GLU A 112 -7.53 19.66 -2.15
N GLY A 113 -7.07 19.21 -3.31
CA GLY A 113 -6.06 19.88 -4.13
C GLY A 113 -4.76 20.13 -3.36
N LEU A 114 -4.11 21.26 -3.63
CA LEU A 114 -2.82 21.64 -3.04
C LEU A 114 -2.83 21.75 -1.51
N ALA A 115 -4.00 21.90 -0.89
CA ALA A 115 -4.11 21.92 0.57
C ALA A 115 -3.71 20.58 1.19
N TYR A 116 -3.92 19.48 0.47
CA TYR A 116 -3.45 18.16 0.87
C TYR A 116 -1.93 18.12 0.98
N GLU A 117 -1.18 18.45 -0.08
CA GLU A 117 0.29 18.38 -0.05
C GLU A 117 0.89 19.32 0.99
N VAL A 118 0.36 20.55 1.08
CA VAL A 118 0.87 21.53 2.05
C VAL A 118 0.63 21.03 3.47
N SER A 119 -0.58 20.55 3.79
CA SER A 119 -0.88 20.05 5.14
C SER A 119 -0.10 18.79 5.48
N TYR A 120 0.07 17.87 4.52
CA TYR A 120 0.86 16.65 4.69
C TYR A 120 2.33 16.98 5.04
N LEU A 121 2.91 18.00 4.41
CA LEU A 121 4.29 18.40 4.66
C LEU A 121 4.45 19.23 5.94
N ALA A 122 3.55 20.19 6.17
CA ALA A 122 3.70 21.19 7.24
C ALA A 122 3.20 20.70 8.61
N ASP A 123 2.23 19.79 8.65
CA ASP A 123 1.57 19.35 9.89
C ASP A 123 1.65 17.83 10.06
N ARG A 124 2.32 17.40 11.13
CA ARG A 124 2.49 15.98 11.48
C ARG A 124 1.16 15.31 11.84
N ALA A 125 0.24 16.04 12.47
CA ALA A 125 -1.07 15.51 12.82
C ALA A 125 -1.96 15.39 11.57
N ALA A 126 -1.90 16.36 10.64
CA ALA A 126 -2.54 16.24 9.34
C ALA A 126 -1.99 15.05 8.54
N ARG A 127 -0.67 14.90 8.46
CA ARG A 127 -0.01 13.74 7.86
C ARG A 127 -0.52 12.42 8.44
N ALA A 128 -0.53 12.29 9.76
CA ALA A 128 -1.02 11.08 10.43
C ALA A 128 -2.50 10.79 10.09
N ARG A 129 -3.35 11.82 9.98
CA ARG A 129 -4.75 11.66 9.57
C ARG A 129 -4.88 11.18 8.12
N TRP A 130 -4.10 11.75 7.20
CA TRP A 130 -4.10 11.34 5.80
C TRP A 130 -3.62 9.90 5.62
N GLU A 131 -2.54 9.55 6.30
CA GLU A 131 -2.03 8.18 6.34
C GLU A 131 -3.01 7.22 7.00
N ALA A 132 -3.72 7.63 8.06
CA ALA A 132 -4.74 6.78 8.70
C ALA A 132 -5.88 6.43 7.74
N GLU A 133 -6.30 7.37 6.90
CA GLU A 133 -7.25 7.10 5.82
C GLU A 133 -6.62 6.14 4.79
N ALA A 134 -5.42 6.39 4.30
CA ALA A 134 -4.76 5.51 3.33
C ALA A 134 -4.50 4.08 3.88
N TYR A 135 -4.10 3.93 5.14
CA TYR A 135 -3.91 2.63 5.79
C TYR A 135 -5.22 1.87 6.04
N ARG A 136 -6.37 2.54 5.99
CA ARG A 136 -7.66 1.82 5.99
C ARG A 136 -7.79 0.91 4.76
N SER A 137 -7.27 1.32 3.61
CA SER A 137 -7.23 0.47 2.41
C SER A 137 -6.51 -0.85 2.69
N ASN A 138 -5.45 -0.82 3.50
CA ASN A 138 -4.72 -2.03 3.89
C ASN A 138 -5.57 -2.95 4.77
N LEU A 139 -6.40 -2.39 5.67
CA LEU A 139 -7.33 -3.19 6.49
C LEU A 139 -8.38 -3.88 5.60
N GLU A 140 -8.95 -3.13 4.67
CA GLU A 140 -10.01 -3.58 3.76
C GLU A 140 -9.48 -4.68 2.82
N LEU A 141 -8.33 -4.46 2.17
CA LEU A 141 -7.69 -5.46 1.30
C LEU A 141 -7.28 -6.71 2.06
N GLN A 142 -6.71 -6.56 3.26
CA GLN A 142 -6.31 -7.71 4.06
C GLN A 142 -7.55 -8.52 4.48
N PHE A 143 -8.62 -7.86 4.90
CA PHE A 143 -9.86 -8.54 5.25
C PHE A 143 -10.45 -9.27 4.04
N TRP A 144 -10.45 -8.66 2.85
CA TRP A 144 -10.88 -9.33 1.63
C TRP A 144 -10.04 -10.59 1.31
N ARG A 145 -8.71 -10.53 1.48
CA ARG A 145 -7.81 -11.65 1.16
C ARG A 145 -7.81 -12.75 2.23
N THR A 146 -7.86 -12.41 3.51
CA THR A 146 -7.59 -13.36 4.61
C THR A 146 -8.72 -13.48 5.62
N GLY A 147 -9.78 -12.69 5.52
CA GLY A 147 -10.87 -12.66 6.51
C GLY A 147 -10.47 -12.03 7.85
N THR A 148 -9.27 -11.44 7.94
CA THR A 148 -8.73 -10.85 9.16
C THR A 148 -8.19 -9.45 8.90
N THR A 149 -8.16 -8.61 9.93
CA THR A 149 -7.55 -7.28 9.86
C THR A 149 -6.22 -7.30 10.62
N PRO A 150 -5.19 -6.55 10.19
CA PRO A 150 -3.95 -6.44 10.94
C PRO A 150 -4.17 -5.70 12.27
N SER A 151 -3.17 -5.76 13.15
CA SER A 151 -3.18 -4.97 14.38
C SER A 151 -3.11 -3.48 14.06
N ALA A 152 -4.12 -2.73 14.50
CA ALA A 152 -4.17 -1.29 14.30
C ALA A 152 -2.95 -0.56 14.88
N GLN A 153 -2.47 -1.00 16.05
CA GLN A 153 -1.27 -0.43 16.67
C GLN A 153 -0.02 -0.70 15.82
N ARG A 154 0.12 -1.92 15.27
CA ARG A 154 1.25 -2.26 14.41
C ARG A 154 1.20 -1.46 13.12
N THR A 155 0.02 -1.32 12.50
CA THR A 155 -0.15 -0.51 11.31
C THR A 155 0.17 0.95 11.59
N ALA A 156 -0.32 1.54 12.68
CA ALA A 156 -0.04 2.94 13.02
C ALA A 156 1.44 3.20 13.38
N SER A 157 2.15 2.22 13.94
CA SER A 157 3.55 2.38 14.37
C SER A 157 4.51 2.75 13.24
N VAL A 158 4.15 2.42 12.00
CA VAL A 158 4.93 2.80 10.81
C VAL A 158 5.00 4.32 10.64
N LEU A 159 4.05 5.09 11.18
CA LEU A 159 4.04 6.55 11.10
C LEU A 159 5.22 7.21 11.83
N LYS A 160 5.93 6.45 12.68
CA LYS A 160 7.21 6.90 13.22
C LYS A 160 8.21 7.21 12.11
N ASP A 161 8.19 6.43 11.04
CA ASP A 161 9.04 6.61 9.86
C ASP A 161 8.66 7.82 9.02
N TYR A 162 7.43 8.29 9.19
CA TYR A 162 6.91 9.51 8.57
C TYR A 162 7.07 10.73 9.49
N GLY A 163 7.81 10.61 10.60
CA GLY A 163 8.11 11.71 11.52
C GLY A 163 6.95 12.16 12.41
N CYS A 164 5.87 11.36 12.49
CA CYS A 164 4.73 11.64 13.36
C CYS A 164 5.09 11.44 14.85
N ARG A 165 4.39 12.15 15.74
CA ARG A 165 4.60 12.03 17.19
C ARG A 165 3.85 10.82 17.75
N ASP A 166 4.24 10.37 18.93
CA ASP A 166 3.62 9.20 19.56
C ASP A 166 2.12 9.41 19.83
N GLY A 167 1.69 10.63 20.14
CA GLY A 167 0.26 10.98 20.26
C GLY A 167 -0.50 10.86 18.92
N ASP A 168 0.11 11.26 17.81
CA ASP A 168 -0.50 11.14 16.47
C ASP A 168 -0.63 9.65 16.08
N ILE A 169 0.37 8.84 16.43
CA ILE A 169 0.38 7.39 16.26
C ILE A 169 -0.74 6.74 17.06
N GLU A 170 -0.93 7.12 18.33
CA GLU A 170 -1.97 6.59 19.20
C GLU A 170 -3.38 6.92 18.67
N VAL A 171 -3.61 8.17 18.24
CA VAL A 171 -4.87 8.58 17.62
C VAL A 171 -5.14 7.79 16.34
N THR A 172 -4.11 7.60 15.51
CA THR A 172 -4.21 6.79 14.29
C THR A 172 -4.55 5.34 14.59
N ALA A 173 -3.92 4.73 15.59
CA ALA A 173 -4.21 3.36 16.01
C ALA A 173 -5.67 3.20 16.46
N LYS A 174 -6.21 4.17 17.22
CA LYS A 174 -7.63 4.18 17.62
C LYS A 174 -8.56 4.31 16.41
N SER A 175 -8.25 5.21 15.48
CA SER A 175 -9.01 5.40 14.24
C SER A 175 -9.03 4.13 13.36
N LEU A 176 -7.88 3.48 13.20
CA LEU A 176 -7.75 2.22 12.48
C LEU A 176 -8.48 1.06 13.19
N ALA A 177 -8.45 1.02 14.53
CA ALA A 177 -9.19 0.02 15.30
C ALA A 177 -10.71 0.15 15.12
N LEU A 178 -11.23 1.38 15.12
CA LEU A 178 -12.64 1.65 14.83
C LEU A 178 -12.99 1.28 13.37
N SER A 179 -12.12 1.63 12.42
CA SER A 179 -12.30 1.27 11.01
C SER A 179 -12.35 -0.26 10.85
N ALA A 180 -11.46 -0.99 11.53
CA ALA A 180 -11.41 -2.45 11.48
C ALA A 180 -12.72 -3.13 11.92
N LEU A 181 -13.47 -2.54 12.86
CA LEU A 181 -14.79 -3.05 13.27
C LEU A 181 -15.79 -3.00 12.11
N SER A 182 -15.81 -1.90 11.36
CA SER A 182 -16.67 -1.72 10.19
C SER A 182 -16.24 -2.63 9.04
N VAL A 183 -14.93 -2.72 8.78
CA VAL A 183 -14.37 -3.60 7.74
C VAL A 183 -14.73 -5.07 8.00
N LYS A 184 -14.66 -5.53 9.25
CA LYS A 184 -15.09 -6.90 9.62
C LYS A 184 -16.58 -7.17 9.39
N LYS A 185 -17.39 -6.13 9.24
CA LYS A 185 -18.81 -6.22 8.85
C LYS A 185 -19.02 -6.09 7.33
N GLY A 186 -17.95 -6.06 6.55
CA GLY A 186 -17.97 -5.95 5.10
C GLY A 186 -17.96 -4.50 4.58
N ALA A 187 -17.74 -3.51 5.44
CA ALA A 187 -17.61 -2.14 4.96
C ALA A 187 -16.31 -1.97 4.16
N VAL A 188 -16.45 -1.38 2.99
CA VAL A 188 -15.36 -0.78 2.23
C VAL A 188 -15.71 0.70 2.20
N ILE A 189 -14.75 1.55 2.58
CA ILE A 189 -14.99 2.99 2.77
C ILE A 189 -14.14 3.78 1.79
N ASN A 190 -12.90 3.35 1.58
CA ASN A 190 -11.98 4.06 0.70
C ASN A 190 -12.32 3.81 -0.76
N GLU A 191 -12.38 4.88 -1.55
CA GLU A 191 -12.69 4.83 -2.98
C GLU A 191 -11.67 4.00 -3.76
N ALA A 192 -10.37 4.18 -3.48
CA ALA A 192 -9.33 3.39 -4.12
C ALA A 192 -9.51 1.88 -3.85
N THR A 193 -9.96 1.51 -2.65
CA THR A 193 -10.25 0.11 -2.32
C THR A 193 -11.50 -0.39 -3.02
N HIS A 194 -12.56 0.41 -3.09
CA HIS A 194 -13.78 0.02 -3.83
C HIS A 194 -13.46 -0.36 -5.27
N VAL A 195 -12.70 0.50 -5.96
CA VAL A 195 -12.27 0.26 -7.35
C VAL A 195 -11.37 -0.98 -7.44
N ALA A 196 -10.41 -1.09 -6.54
CA ALA A 196 -9.49 -2.23 -6.51
C ALA A 196 -10.21 -3.57 -6.28
N LEU A 197 -11.14 -3.64 -5.33
CA LEU A 197 -11.86 -4.86 -5.01
C LEU A 197 -12.77 -5.31 -6.15
N GLY A 198 -13.37 -4.36 -6.89
CA GLY A 198 -14.13 -4.69 -8.10
C GLY A 198 -13.29 -5.45 -9.12
N TRP A 199 -12.08 -4.96 -9.39
CA TRP A 199 -11.16 -5.65 -10.30
C TRP A 199 -10.69 -6.99 -9.74
N LEU A 200 -10.32 -7.04 -8.45
CA LEU A 200 -9.82 -8.26 -7.80
C LEU A 200 -10.87 -9.37 -7.74
N ASP A 201 -12.14 -9.03 -7.48
CA ASP A 201 -13.25 -9.98 -7.50
C ASP A 201 -13.50 -10.57 -8.90
N GLU A 202 -13.30 -9.79 -9.96
CA GLU A 202 -13.49 -10.24 -11.34
C GLU A 202 -12.32 -11.09 -11.85
N HIS A 203 -11.08 -10.68 -11.56
CA HIS A 203 -9.89 -11.23 -12.22
C HIS A 203 -9.16 -12.26 -11.38
N VAL A 204 -9.19 -12.12 -10.05
CA VAL A 204 -8.48 -12.99 -9.11
C VAL A 204 -9.34 -13.46 -7.94
N PRO A 205 -10.61 -13.90 -8.16
CA PRO A 205 -11.51 -14.32 -7.07
C PRO A 205 -10.98 -15.48 -6.24
N ARG A 206 -10.04 -16.26 -6.78
CA ARG A 206 -9.35 -17.34 -6.05
C ARG A 206 -8.59 -16.87 -4.81
N LEU A 207 -8.19 -15.59 -4.77
CA LEU A 207 -7.44 -15.00 -3.65
C LEU A 207 -8.36 -14.51 -2.53
N ARG A 208 -9.67 -14.39 -2.80
CA ARG A 208 -10.65 -13.90 -1.82
C ARG A 208 -10.84 -14.94 -0.72
N PHE A 209 -10.89 -14.47 0.53
CA PHE A 209 -11.29 -15.30 1.65
C PHE A 209 -12.75 -15.72 1.50
N LYS A 210 -12.99 -17.04 1.53
CA LYS A 210 -14.34 -17.62 1.56
C LYS A 210 -14.68 -17.92 3.01
N GLN A 211 -15.71 -17.26 3.55
CA GLN A 211 -16.33 -17.70 4.81
C GLN A 211 -16.97 -19.06 4.53
N GLY A 212 -16.51 -20.10 5.22
CA GLY A 212 -17.08 -21.43 5.20
C GLY A 212 -18.36 -21.53 6.03
#